data_AF-A0A660XGI3-F1
#
_entry.id   AF-A0A660XGI3-F1
#
_cell.length_a   1.000
_cell.length_b   1.000
_cell.length_c   1.000
_cell.angle_alpha   90.00
_cell.angle_beta   90.00
_cell.angle_gamma   90.00
#
_symmetry.space_group_name_H-M   'P 1'
#
loop_
_entity.id
_entity.type
_entity.pdbx_description
1 polymer ?
#
loop_
_entity_poly.entity_id
_entity_poly.type
_entity_poly.pdbx_seq_one_letter_code
_entity_poly.pdbx_strand_id
1 'polypeptide(L)'
;MKVKMKNIILITGLSLLIVSFISCAKIKDTSQEDEKQNTISIHIEALHSSVHVNLTGSVSGSKAVSISCARNEVESFQVIVKAQHGRLHKVDASLSLLSNEVGNTLSAECVEIFSGAFIPVRIPDPRSDMKPGMWSDALVPLKNPYTGEPVQGPNWSKTGFKGERFRGRYFDVWENQQKPLWVDISIPKDASPGIYTGVFTVWAENADSVNIPVKIEVWDFVLPDGPTLENHFGGFGRTAGFFGLKADSEEFHLIEDRFIEMMAAHRINPQLPRRFDPPVAEDGSVTFDEKLDKKISDFVTQYHMTNIEVPRAPFSDMLGADREKVARFYNSWYDYLERKGWADRAYLYMYDEPKKPHNYEQVRQLGALVGEVEPRLRRLVVEQPYSRHPTGGVLDGALDIWVSLFGYIDEESIKRVQKAGDEVWLYTALVQSIPKFHPNYKTFKAENFPYVDTVDIERPPYWEIDFPLLSYRIAPWLNYRYGTTGLLYWSSCYWGSSPPRNPWDNPTHGDHWNGEGMLFYPGTEAGIDGPIASVRLKNLRDGMEDYEYFVLLKNRGGEGMIEEIVKDAVPTWGNWDQDTDRLLERRRKIANEILRLGN
;
A
#
# COMPACT_ATOMS: atom_id res chain seq x y z
N MET A 1 55.73 -24.14 -56.79
CA MET A 1 55.88 -24.76 -55.45
C MET A 1 54.51 -25.30 -55.02
N LYS A 2 54.50 -26.51 -54.45
CA LYS A 2 53.49 -27.57 -54.67
C LYS A 2 52.01 -27.17 -54.51
N VAL A 3 51.26 -27.59 -55.54
CA VAL A 3 49.82 -27.56 -55.78
C VAL A 3 49.39 -28.99 -56.11
N LYS A 4 48.27 -29.46 -55.53
CA LYS A 4 47.37 -30.58 -55.97
C LYS A 4 48.07 -31.95 -56.20
N MET A 5 47.44 -33.12 -56.36
CA MET A 5 46.08 -33.58 -56.70
C MET A 5 46.09 -35.12 -56.56
N LYS A 6 44.90 -35.75 -56.69
CA LYS A 6 44.56 -37.08 -57.29
C LYS A 6 43.63 -37.88 -56.35
N ASN A 7 42.53 -38.51 -56.77
CA ASN A 7 42.06 -38.87 -58.10
C ASN A 7 40.52 -39.09 -58.12
N ILE A 8 39.98 -38.93 -59.32
CA ILE A 8 38.65 -39.28 -59.84
C ILE A 8 38.58 -40.79 -60.17
N ILE A 9 37.40 -41.41 -60.19
CA ILE A 9 36.83 -42.19 -61.32
C ILE A 9 35.48 -42.82 -60.95
N LEU A 10 34.51 -42.59 -61.85
CA LEU A 10 33.19 -43.20 -62.00
C LEU A 10 33.32 -44.37 -63.00
N ILE A 11 32.53 -45.45 -62.90
CA ILE A 11 31.86 -46.18 -64.01
C ILE A 11 31.08 -47.40 -63.49
N THR A 12 29.98 -47.65 -64.20
CA THR A 12 28.77 -48.48 -64.05
C THR A 12 28.83 -49.96 -64.49
N GLY A 13 27.82 -50.74 -64.04
CA GLY A 13 27.25 -51.96 -64.68
C GLY A 13 27.58 -53.29 -63.96
N LEU A 14 26.76 -54.35 -63.83
CA LEU A 14 25.38 -54.74 -64.22
C LEU A 14 25.17 -56.22 -63.76
N SER A 15 23.93 -56.71 -63.59
CA SER A 15 23.46 -58.15 -63.65
C SER A 15 23.56 -59.01 -62.36
N LEU A 16 22.65 -59.91 -61.95
CA LEU A 16 21.26 -60.31 -62.30
C LEU A 16 20.79 -61.43 -61.30
N LEU A 17 19.46 -61.68 -61.23
CA LEU A 17 18.71 -62.90 -60.81
C LEU A 17 17.86 -62.98 -59.50
N ILE A 18 16.53 -62.94 -59.73
CA ILE A 18 15.43 -63.92 -59.41
C ILE A 18 14.73 -63.93 -58.02
N VAL A 19 13.50 -63.38 -57.90
CA VAL A 19 12.10 -63.94 -57.93
C VAL A 19 11.57 -64.41 -56.56
N SER A 20 10.53 -63.75 -56.02
CA SER A 20 9.13 -64.29 -55.92
C SER A 20 8.16 -63.38 -55.13
N PHE A 21 6.88 -63.50 -55.50
CA PHE A 21 5.68 -62.77 -55.07
C PHE A 21 5.34 -62.84 -53.57
N ILE A 22 4.60 -61.83 -53.05
CA ILE A 22 3.30 -61.98 -52.33
C ILE A 22 2.70 -60.61 -51.92
N SER A 23 1.50 -60.37 -52.44
CA SER A 23 0.29 -59.69 -51.90
C SER A 23 0.37 -58.47 -50.95
N CYS A 24 -0.16 -57.36 -51.48
CA CYS A 24 -1.07 -56.37 -50.88
C CYS A 24 -1.27 -56.36 -49.34
N ALA A 25 -0.81 -55.30 -48.69
CA ALA A 25 -1.44 -54.74 -47.49
C ALA A 25 -1.36 -53.20 -47.56
N LYS A 26 -2.52 -52.55 -47.46
CA LYS A 26 -2.69 -51.09 -47.40
C LYS A 26 -1.83 -50.51 -46.28
N ILE A 27 -0.87 -49.65 -46.62
CA ILE A 27 -0.32 -48.70 -45.67
C ILE A 27 -1.46 -47.72 -45.38
N LYS A 28 -1.99 -47.77 -44.16
CA LYS A 28 -2.86 -46.73 -43.64
C LYS A 28 -2.07 -45.44 -43.65
N ASP A 29 -2.58 -44.49 -44.42
CA ASP A 29 -2.25 -43.09 -44.33
C ASP A 29 -2.68 -42.61 -42.94
N THR A 30 -1.78 -42.68 -41.96
CA THR A 30 -1.91 -41.96 -40.69
C THR A 30 -1.31 -40.57 -40.89
N SER A 31 -2.02 -39.74 -41.66
CA SER A 31 -1.81 -38.30 -41.76
C SER A 31 -3.08 -37.56 -41.34
N GLN A 32 -3.55 -37.87 -40.12
CA GLN A 32 -4.45 -37.01 -39.36
C GLN A 32 -4.03 -37.10 -37.89
N GLU A 33 -2.82 -36.64 -37.59
CA GLU A 33 -2.61 -35.98 -36.31
C GLU A 33 -3.01 -34.53 -36.56
N ASP A 34 -4.04 -34.09 -35.86
CA ASP A 34 -4.51 -32.71 -35.85
C ASP A 34 -3.33 -31.75 -35.61
N GLU A 35 -2.86 -31.07 -36.65
CA GLU A 35 -2.27 -29.75 -36.49
C GLU A 35 -3.38 -28.85 -35.91
N LYS A 36 -3.57 -28.89 -34.59
CA LYS A 36 -4.25 -27.80 -33.88
C LYS A 36 -3.40 -26.56 -34.14
N GLN A 37 -3.81 -25.80 -35.14
CA GLN A 37 -3.32 -24.47 -35.38
C GLN A 37 -3.57 -23.71 -34.08
N ASN A 38 -2.50 -23.43 -33.34
CA ASN A 38 -2.56 -22.80 -32.03
C ASN A 38 -3.15 -21.40 -32.19
N THR A 39 -4.47 -21.29 -32.00
CA THR A 39 -5.20 -20.02 -32.10
C THR A 39 -4.88 -19.15 -30.89
N ILE A 40 -4.67 -17.86 -31.13
CA ILE A 40 -4.47 -16.86 -30.07
C ILE A 40 -5.65 -16.93 -29.11
N SER A 41 -5.36 -17.03 -27.82
CA SER A 41 -6.38 -17.19 -26.78
C SER A 41 -6.01 -16.45 -25.49
N ILE A 42 -7.05 -16.08 -24.75
CA ILE A 42 -6.94 -15.45 -23.44
C ILE A 42 -6.94 -16.55 -22.39
N HIS A 43 -6.00 -16.50 -21.44
CA HIS A 43 -6.06 -17.30 -20.22
C HIS A 43 -6.15 -16.37 -19.02
N ILE A 44 -7.14 -16.62 -18.14
CA ILE A 44 -7.32 -15.88 -16.89
C ILE A 44 -7.34 -16.78 -15.66
N GLU A 45 -6.83 -16.24 -14.55
CA GLU A 45 -6.87 -16.81 -13.20
C GLU A 45 -7.13 -15.69 -12.18
N ALA A 46 -7.86 -16.00 -11.11
CA ALA A 46 -8.05 -15.08 -9.99
C ALA A 46 -6.94 -15.25 -8.95
N LEU A 47 -6.48 -14.13 -8.40
CA LEU A 47 -5.48 -14.05 -7.35
C LEU A 47 -5.99 -13.18 -6.19
N HIS A 48 -5.47 -13.42 -5.01
CA HIS A 48 -5.68 -12.49 -3.88
C HIS A 48 -5.02 -11.13 -4.14
N SER A 49 -5.51 -10.08 -3.46
CA SER A 49 -4.95 -8.72 -3.51
C SER A 49 -3.48 -8.64 -3.04
N SER A 50 -3.05 -9.56 -2.20
CA SER A 50 -1.70 -9.62 -1.64
C SER A 50 -0.65 -10.32 -2.51
N VAL A 51 -1.05 -10.90 -3.65
CA VAL A 51 -0.10 -11.56 -4.56
C VAL A 51 0.59 -10.49 -5.43
N HIS A 52 1.90 -10.35 -5.27
CA HIS A 52 2.68 -9.43 -6.11
C HIS A 52 3.01 -10.06 -7.46
N VAL A 53 2.57 -9.43 -8.55
CA VAL A 53 2.70 -9.96 -9.91
C VAL A 53 3.91 -9.36 -10.62
N ASN A 54 4.81 -10.20 -11.11
CA ASN A 54 5.88 -9.83 -12.03
C ASN A 54 5.40 -9.90 -13.50
N LEU A 55 5.98 -9.12 -14.41
CA LEU A 55 5.61 -9.13 -15.84
C LEU A 55 5.75 -10.50 -16.50
N THR A 56 6.73 -11.29 -16.06
CA THR A 56 6.98 -12.64 -16.56
C THR A 56 7.07 -13.64 -15.41
N GLY A 57 7.09 -14.94 -15.74
CA GLY A 57 7.14 -16.02 -14.77
C GLY A 57 5.76 -16.65 -14.52
N SER A 58 5.70 -17.56 -13.56
CA SER A 58 4.50 -18.32 -13.23
C SER A 58 3.81 -17.77 -11.99
N VAL A 59 2.55 -17.40 -12.13
CA VAL A 59 1.63 -17.21 -11.02
C VAL A 59 0.50 -18.20 -11.18
N SER A 60 0.11 -18.88 -10.11
CA SER A 60 -1.02 -19.81 -10.10
C SER A 60 -2.17 -19.18 -9.31
N GLY A 61 -3.35 -19.18 -9.90
CA GLY A 61 -4.56 -18.69 -9.27
C GLY A 61 -5.72 -19.67 -9.36
N SER A 62 -6.90 -19.24 -8.93
CA SER A 62 -8.13 -20.00 -8.99
C SER A 62 -8.91 -19.71 -10.28
N LYS A 63 -9.91 -20.56 -10.58
CA LYS A 63 -10.88 -20.35 -11.67
C LYS A 63 -12.19 -19.71 -11.19
N ALA A 64 -12.18 -19.11 -10.00
CA ALA A 64 -13.30 -18.39 -9.40
C ALA A 64 -12.79 -17.42 -8.32
N VAL A 65 -13.43 -16.27 -8.18
CA VAL A 65 -13.19 -15.34 -7.06
C VAL A 65 -14.19 -15.66 -5.95
N SER A 66 -13.70 -15.81 -4.72
CA SER A 66 -14.53 -15.97 -3.53
C SER A 66 -13.94 -15.12 -2.41
N ILE A 67 -14.57 -13.99 -2.13
CA ILE A 67 -14.15 -13.03 -1.10
C ILE A 67 -15.29 -12.76 -0.12
N SER A 68 -14.98 -12.11 0.99
CA SER A 68 -15.93 -11.81 2.06
C SER A 68 -15.53 -10.56 2.81
N CYS A 69 -16.51 -9.75 3.20
CA CYS A 69 -16.29 -8.42 3.77
C CYS A 69 -17.47 -7.95 4.61
N ALA A 70 -17.23 -6.97 5.46
CA ALA A 70 -18.25 -6.21 6.18
C ALA A 70 -18.87 -5.15 5.27
N ARG A 71 -19.91 -4.48 5.78
CA ARG A 71 -20.42 -3.24 5.18
C ARG A 71 -19.47 -2.09 5.49
N ASN A 72 -19.39 -1.11 4.58
CA ASN A 72 -18.46 0.02 4.67
C ASN A 72 -16.97 -0.40 4.59
N GLU A 73 -16.71 -1.47 3.85
CA GLU A 73 -15.37 -2.02 3.60
C GLU A 73 -15.12 -2.10 2.10
N VAL A 74 -13.87 -1.99 1.68
CA VAL A 74 -13.44 -2.26 0.30
C VAL A 74 -12.69 -3.59 0.25
N GLU A 75 -13.23 -4.57 -0.47
CA GLU A 75 -12.56 -5.86 -0.65
C GLU A 75 -12.02 -5.99 -2.08
N SER A 76 -10.75 -6.40 -2.20
CA SER A 76 -10.03 -6.41 -3.47
C SER A 76 -9.63 -7.82 -3.92
N PHE A 77 -9.53 -8.00 -5.23
CA PHE A 77 -8.91 -9.17 -5.84
C PHE A 77 -8.21 -8.79 -7.15
N GLN A 78 -7.46 -9.73 -7.73
CA GLN A 78 -6.82 -9.56 -9.03
C GLN A 78 -7.29 -10.63 -10.01
N VAL A 79 -7.37 -10.29 -11.29
CA VAL A 79 -7.49 -11.24 -12.40
C VAL A 79 -6.25 -11.10 -13.26
N ILE A 80 -5.44 -12.15 -13.33
CA ILE A 80 -4.26 -12.16 -14.18
C ILE A 80 -4.66 -12.53 -15.60
N VAL A 81 -4.27 -11.72 -16.58
CA VAL A 81 -4.48 -11.98 -18.00
C VAL A 81 -3.17 -12.45 -18.62
N LYS A 82 -3.18 -13.63 -19.25
CA LYS A 82 -2.04 -14.22 -19.96
C LYS A 82 -2.41 -14.43 -21.41
N ALA A 83 -1.52 -14.08 -22.32
CA ALA A 83 -1.68 -14.32 -23.75
C ALA A 83 -1.09 -15.69 -24.11
N GLN A 84 -1.89 -16.55 -24.76
CA GLN A 84 -1.45 -17.84 -25.27
C GLN A 84 -1.40 -17.83 -26.80
N HIS A 85 -0.33 -18.40 -27.36
CA HIS A 85 -0.16 -18.62 -28.80
C HIS A 85 -0.11 -17.34 -29.64
N GLY A 86 0.26 -16.21 -29.03
CA GLY A 86 0.43 -14.92 -29.71
C GLY A 86 0.06 -13.73 -28.83
N ARG A 87 0.13 -12.53 -29.40
CA ARG A 87 -0.21 -11.28 -28.71
C ARG A 87 -1.72 -11.05 -28.69
N LEU A 88 -2.25 -10.66 -27.54
CA LEU A 88 -3.61 -10.14 -27.40
C LEU A 88 -3.63 -8.64 -27.71
N HIS A 89 -4.59 -8.21 -28.52
CA HIS A 89 -4.78 -6.83 -28.94
C HIS A 89 -5.98 -6.18 -28.26
N LYS A 90 -5.82 -4.94 -27.79
CA LYS A 90 -6.87 -4.11 -27.19
C LYS A 90 -7.70 -4.86 -26.13
N VAL A 91 -7.01 -5.54 -25.22
CA VAL A 91 -7.61 -6.21 -24.08
C VAL A 91 -8.36 -5.21 -23.20
N ASP A 92 -9.53 -5.63 -22.74
CA ASP A 92 -10.39 -4.86 -21.85
C ASP A 92 -11.22 -5.83 -20.97
N ALA A 93 -11.86 -5.30 -19.94
CA ALA A 93 -12.58 -6.10 -18.97
C ALA A 93 -13.76 -5.39 -18.31
N SER A 94 -14.66 -6.17 -17.73
CA SER A 94 -15.79 -5.69 -16.93
C SER A 94 -16.23 -6.72 -15.89
N LEU A 95 -16.81 -6.24 -14.80
CA LEU A 95 -17.57 -7.06 -13.86
C LEU A 95 -19.07 -6.81 -14.10
N SER A 96 -19.85 -7.89 -14.20
CA SER A 96 -21.31 -7.77 -14.26
C SER A 96 -21.88 -7.18 -12.98
N LEU A 97 -23.13 -6.71 -13.03
CA LEU A 97 -23.86 -6.33 -11.82
C LEU A 97 -23.83 -7.48 -10.80
N LEU A 98 -23.45 -7.16 -9.56
CA LEU A 98 -23.43 -8.13 -8.46
C LEU A 98 -24.82 -8.16 -7.84
N SER A 99 -25.41 -9.35 -7.77
CA SER A 99 -26.77 -9.55 -7.23
C SER A 99 -26.83 -10.77 -6.32
N ASN A 100 -27.71 -10.69 -5.31
CA ASN A 100 -28.00 -11.82 -4.43
C ASN A 100 -29.30 -12.54 -4.82
N GLU A 101 -29.59 -13.68 -4.20
CA GLU A 101 -30.74 -14.53 -4.53
C GLU A 101 -32.11 -13.85 -4.29
N VAL A 102 -32.16 -12.84 -3.41
CA VAL A 102 -33.39 -12.08 -3.10
C VAL A 102 -33.57 -10.83 -3.94
N GLY A 103 -32.66 -10.56 -4.89
CA GLY A 103 -32.75 -9.47 -5.85
C GLY A 103 -32.09 -8.15 -5.43
N ASN A 104 -31.38 -8.10 -4.29
CA ASN A 104 -30.57 -6.93 -3.95
C ASN A 104 -29.34 -6.87 -4.86
N THR A 105 -28.90 -5.66 -5.17
CA THR A 105 -27.78 -5.42 -6.09
C THR A 105 -26.78 -4.46 -5.48
N LEU A 106 -25.50 -4.67 -5.76
CA LEU A 106 -24.47 -3.65 -5.55
C LEU A 106 -24.36 -2.79 -6.82
N SER A 107 -24.35 -1.46 -6.67
CA SER A 107 -24.24 -0.53 -7.81
C SER A 107 -22.96 -0.80 -8.62
N ALA A 108 -22.99 -0.53 -9.92
CA ALA A 108 -21.77 -0.55 -10.74
C ALA A 108 -20.72 0.47 -10.26
N GLU A 109 -21.15 1.51 -9.55
CA GLU A 109 -20.27 2.51 -8.91
C GLU A 109 -19.49 1.93 -7.72
N CYS A 110 -19.92 0.80 -7.16
CA CYS A 110 -19.17 0.09 -6.12
C CYS A 110 -17.92 -0.61 -6.67
N VAL A 111 -17.77 -0.71 -8.00
CA VAL A 111 -16.70 -1.50 -8.63
C VAL A 111 -15.74 -0.58 -9.38
N GLU A 112 -14.48 -0.62 -8.97
CA GLU A 112 -13.38 0.00 -9.71
C GLU A 112 -12.43 -1.06 -10.23
N ILE A 113 -12.07 -0.95 -11.51
CA ILE A 113 -11.12 -1.85 -12.17
C ILE A 113 -9.90 -1.04 -12.59
N PHE A 114 -8.72 -1.60 -12.37
CA PHE A 114 -7.44 -0.98 -12.69
C PHE A 114 -6.57 -1.95 -13.50
N SER A 115 -5.82 -1.38 -14.44
CA SER A 115 -4.74 -2.06 -15.13
C SER A 115 -3.45 -1.85 -14.33
N GLY A 116 -2.90 -2.95 -13.78
CA GLY A 116 -1.65 -2.91 -13.02
C GLY A 116 -0.47 -2.59 -13.93
N ALA A 117 0.15 -1.44 -13.72
CA ALA A 117 1.32 -1.00 -14.45
C ALA A 117 2.60 -1.53 -13.78
N PHE A 118 3.54 -1.97 -14.61
CA PHE A 118 4.77 -2.55 -14.15
C PHE A 118 5.86 -1.49 -13.96
N ILE A 119 6.48 -1.52 -12.79
CA ILE A 119 7.50 -0.61 -12.33
C ILE A 119 8.84 -1.35 -12.27
N PRO A 120 9.94 -0.75 -12.74
CA PRO A 120 11.24 -1.41 -12.78
C PRO A 120 11.89 -1.43 -11.39
N VAL A 121 12.11 -2.63 -10.85
CA VAL A 121 13.04 -2.89 -9.75
C VAL A 121 14.36 -3.34 -10.36
N ARG A 122 15.35 -2.44 -10.38
CA ARG A 122 16.65 -2.70 -11.04
C ARG A 122 17.67 -3.31 -10.10
N ILE A 123 17.68 -2.82 -8.87
CA ILE A 123 18.55 -3.27 -7.79
C ILE A 123 17.61 -3.69 -6.67
N PRO A 124 17.58 -4.99 -6.31
CA PRO A 124 16.79 -5.45 -5.19
C PRO A 124 17.30 -4.82 -3.91
N ASP A 125 16.38 -4.61 -2.99
CA ASP A 125 16.73 -4.13 -1.69
C ASP A 125 17.45 -5.20 -0.86
N PRO A 126 18.36 -4.79 0.04
CA PRO A 126 18.91 -5.69 1.04
C PRO A 126 17.81 -6.56 1.67
N ARG A 127 18.03 -7.87 1.76
CA ARG A 127 17.10 -8.87 2.34
C ARG A 127 15.80 -9.12 1.56
N SER A 128 15.61 -8.46 0.42
CA SER A 128 14.53 -8.80 -0.50
C SER A 128 14.75 -10.21 -1.04
N ASP A 129 13.70 -11.03 -0.96
CA ASP A 129 13.68 -12.35 -1.58
C ASP A 129 13.20 -12.27 -3.05
N MET A 130 12.76 -11.09 -3.50
CA MET A 130 12.32 -10.84 -4.86
C MET A 130 13.47 -10.45 -5.79
N LYS A 131 13.39 -10.94 -7.03
CA LYS A 131 14.42 -10.70 -8.04
C LYS A 131 14.21 -9.34 -8.73
N PRO A 132 15.27 -8.75 -9.30
CA PRO A 132 15.12 -7.62 -10.19
C PRO A 132 14.14 -7.96 -11.31
N GLY A 133 13.32 -7.00 -11.71
CA GLY A 133 12.29 -7.23 -12.70
C GLY A 133 11.28 -6.11 -12.79
N MET A 134 10.22 -6.38 -13.54
CA MET A 134 9.10 -5.48 -13.74
C MET A 134 7.96 -5.96 -12.84
N TRP A 135 7.71 -5.22 -11.76
CA TRP A 135 6.74 -5.58 -10.72
C TRP A 135 5.51 -4.69 -10.80
N SER A 136 4.32 -5.27 -10.73
CA SER A 136 3.07 -4.51 -10.84
C SER A 136 2.79 -3.73 -9.56
N ASP A 137 2.94 -2.41 -9.59
CA ASP A 137 2.70 -1.57 -8.41
C ASP A 137 1.62 -0.50 -8.65
N ALA A 138 1.77 0.34 -9.67
CA ALA A 138 0.82 1.42 -9.95
C ALA A 138 -0.50 0.91 -10.57
N LEU A 139 -1.64 1.38 -10.09
CA LEU A 139 -2.97 0.94 -10.51
C LEU A 139 -3.66 1.99 -11.39
N VAL A 140 -3.51 1.85 -12.72
CA VAL A 140 -4.12 2.81 -13.66
C VAL A 140 -5.60 2.47 -13.85
N PRO A 141 -6.54 3.34 -13.44
CA PRO A 141 -7.96 3.01 -13.50
C PRO A 141 -8.44 2.89 -14.95
N LEU A 142 -9.45 2.05 -15.21
CA LEU A 142 -10.02 1.91 -16.56
C LEU A 142 -10.73 3.20 -17.04
N LYS A 143 -11.27 3.98 -16.09
CA LYS A 143 -11.91 5.28 -16.33
C LYS A 143 -11.23 6.33 -15.46
N ASN A 144 -11.09 7.53 -15.98
CA ASN A 144 -10.56 8.65 -15.22
C ASN A 144 -11.61 9.04 -14.16
N PRO A 145 -11.28 9.00 -12.86
CA PRO A 145 -12.26 9.24 -11.79
C PRO A 145 -12.81 10.67 -11.79
N TYR A 146 -12.12 11.62 -12.43
CA TYR A 146 -12.51 13.03 -12.44
C TYR A 146 -13.24 13.46 -13.71
N THR A 147 -13.10 12.71 -14.82
CA THR A 147 -13.75 13.04 -16.10
C THR A 147 -14.77 11.99 -16.55
N GLY A 148 -14.72 10.77 -16.00
CA GLY A 148 -15.53 9.63 -16.43
C GLY A 148 -15.08 8.99 -17.75
N GLU A 149 -14.15 9.61 -18.47
CA GLU A 149 -13.65 9.14 -19.76
C GLU A 149 -12.71 7.93 -19.61
N PRO A 150 -12.64 7.03 -20.59
CA PRO A 150 -11.66 5.95 -20.61
C PRO A 150 -10.22 6.47 -20.47
N VAL A 151 -9.41 5.85 -19.60
CA VAL A 151 -7.98 6.15 -19.53
C VAL A 151 -7.28 5.46 -20.69
N GLN A 152 -7.04 6.22 -21.74
CA GLN A 152 -6.37 5.78 -22.96
C GLN A 152 -4.87 6.08 -22.88
N GLY A 153 -4.06 5.23 -23.49
CA GLY A 153 -2.61 5.46 -23.56
C GLY A 153 -2.21 5.96 -24.93
N PRO A 154 -0.95 5.70 -25.32
CA PRO A 154 -0.41 6.39 -26.45
C PRO A 154 -0.96 5.85 -27.76
N ASN A 155 -1.34 6.74 -28.66
CA ASN A 155 -1.80 6.42 -29.99
C ASN A 155 -0.81 6.95 -31.04
N TRP A 156 -0.34 6.04 -31.89
CA TRP A 156 0.52 6.40 -33.01
C TRP A 156 -0.33 6.93 -34.17
N SER A 157 -0.09 8.18 -34.57
CA SER A 157 -0.73 8.78 -35.74
C SER A 157 0.31 9.11 -36.81
N LYS A 158 -0.13 9.34 -38.05
CA LYS A 158 0.74 9.84 -39.13
C LYS A 158 1.42 11.18 -38.79
N THR A 159 0.86 11.93 -37.82
CA THR A 159 1.36 13.23 -37.35
C THR A 159 2.21 13.13 -36.07
N GLY A 160 2.53 11.92 -35.61
CA GLY A 160 3.33 11.68 -34.41
C GLY A 160 2.58 10.98 -33.29
N PHE A 161 3.23 10.89 -32.14
CA PHE A 161 2.73 10.28 -30.90
C PHE A 161 1.77 11.24 -30.19
N LYS A 162 0.57 10.76 -29.83
CA LYS A 162 -0.38 11.50 -29.00
C LYS A 162 -0.83 10.64 -27.82
N GLY A 163 -1.15 11.28 -26.70
CA GLY A 163 -1.62 10.61 -25.48
C GLY A 163 -0.50 10.25 -24.52
N GLU A 164 -0.92 9.81 -23.34
CA GLU A 164 -0.03 9.57 -22.21
C GLU A 164 0.54 8.16 -22.22
N ARG A 165 1.60 7.91 -21.44
CA ARG A 165 2.40 6.67 -21.51
C ARG A 165 1.62 5.44 -21.05
N PHE A 166 0.86 5.56 -19.98
CA PHE A 166 0.13 4.46 -19.37
C PHE A 166 -1.37 4.51 -19.72
N ARG A 167 -1.99 3.33 -19.78
CA ARG A 167 -3.41 3.19 -20.09
C ARG A 167 -4.13 2.29 -19.11
N GLY A 168 -5.38 2.63 -18.84
CA GLY A 168 -6.33 1.77 -18.16
C GLY A 168 -6.88 0.72 -19.12
N ARG A 169 -7.44 1.15 -20.25
CA ARG A 169 -8.16 0.28 -21.20
C ARG A 169 -7.43 0.05 -22.51
N TYR A 170 -7.84 -1.00 -23.21
CA TYR A 170 -7.34 -1.35 -24.56
C TYR A 170 -5.82 -1.53 -24.58
N PHE A 171 -5.30 -2.29 -23.64
CA PHE A 171 -3.89 -2.65 -23.57
C PHE A 171 -3.60 -3.93 -24.32
N ASP A 172 -2.35 -4.12 -24.73
CA ASP A 172 -1.93 -5.36 -25.36
C ASP A 172 -1.20 -6.23 -24.34
N VAL A 173 -1.32 -7.55 -24.49
CA VAL A 173 -0.60 -8.53 -23.69
C VAL A 173 0.21 -9.40 -24.64
N TRP A 174 1.53 -9.38 -24.52
CA TRP A 174 2.40 -10.18 -25.38
C TRP A 174 2.48 -11.62 -24.89
N GLU A 175 2.80 -12.53 -25.81
CA GLU A 175 3.09 -13.91 -25.45
C GLU A 175 4.23 -13.96 -24.42
N ASN A 176 4.09 -14.83 -23.41
CA ASN A 176 4.99 -14.94 -22.25
C ASN A 176 4.99 -13.75 -21.28
N GLN A 177 4.10 -12.77 -21.47
CA GLN A 177 3.83 -11.72 -20.48
C GLN A 177 2.47 -11.97 -19.81
N GLN A 178 2.34 -11.40 -18.62
CA GLN A 178 1.08 -11.38 -17.88
C GLN A 178 0.72 -9.95 -17.49
N LYS A 179 -0.58 -9.70 -17.33
CA LYS A 179 -1.11 -8.38 -17.01
C LYS A 179 -2.16 -8.51 -15.91
N PRO A 180 -1.89 -8.00 -14.69
CA PRO A 180 -2.88 -8.02 -13.62
C PRO A 180 -3.92 -6.93 -13.87
N LEU A 181 -5.19 -7.32 -13.73
CA LEU A 181 -6.32 -6.42 -13.55
C LEU A 181 -6.69 -6.46 -12.07
N TRP A 182 -6.56 -5.32 -11.40
CA TRP A 182 -6.97 -5.18 -10.00
C TRP A 182 -8.43 -4.75 -9.94
N VAL A 183 -9.19 -5.29 -9.00
CA VAL A 183 -10.61 -4.96 -8.80
C VAL A 183 -10.84 -4.61 -7.34
N ASP A 184 -11.38 -3.42 -7.10
CA ASP A 184 -11.92 -3.00 -5.81
C ASP A 184 -13.45 -3.12 -5.83
N ILE A 185 -14.03 -3.67 -4.77
CA ILE A 185 -15.47 -3.65 -4.52
C ILE A 185 -15.73 -2.92 -3.20
N SER A 186 -16.21 -1.68 -3.28
CA SER A 186 -16.58 -0.85 -2.14
C SER A 186 -18.01 -1.16 -1.69
N ILE A 187 -18.17 -1.76 -0.51
CA ILE A 187 -19.49 -2.17 0.00
C ILE A 187 -20.19 -1.00 0.70
N PRO A 188 -21.37 -0.57 0.24
CA PRO A 188 -22.13 0.48 0.90
C PRO A 188 -22.43 0.15 2.36
N LYS A 189 -22.42 1.17 3.21
CA LYS A 189 -22.71 1.06 4.64
C LYS A 189 -24.09 0.44 4.93
N ASP A 190 -25.05 0.69 4.05
CA ASP A 190 -26.44 0.23 4.11
C ASP A 190 -26.73 -1.00 3.23
N ALA A 191 -25.70 -1.61 2.62
CA ALA A 191 -25.86 -2.82 1.82
C ALA A 191 -26.53 -3.93 2.64
N SER A 192 -27.38 -4.73 1.99
CA SER A 192 -27.96 -5.90 2.66
C SER A 192 -26.89 -6.99 2.80
N PRO A 193 -26.79 -7.66 3.96
CA PRO A 193 -25.91 -8.81 4.10
C PRO A 193 -26.34 -9.96 3.20
N GLY A 194 -25.40 -10.84 2.85
CA GLY A 194 -25.66 -12.01 2.03
C GLY A 194 -24.62 -12.25 0.94
N ILE A 195 -24.88 -13.26 0.11
CA ILE A 195 -23.98 -13.66 -0.97
C ILE A 195 -24.41 -12.98 -2.26
N TYR A 196 -23.53 -12.15 -2.82
CA TYR A 196 -23.71 -11.58 -4.15
C TYR A 196 -22.83 -12.32 -5.15
N THR A 197 -23.36 -12.49 -6.35
CA THR A 197 -22.68 -13.18 -7.45
C THR A 197 -22.66 -12.33 -8.71
N GLY A 198 -21.61 -12.52 -9.50
CA GLY A 198 -21.44 -11.89 -10.80
C GLY A 198 -20.39 -12.63 -11.63
N VAL A 199 -20.08 -12.07 -12.79
CA VAL A 199 -19.11 -12.64 -13.74
C VAL A 199 -18.15 -11.54 -14.15
N PHE A 200 -16.86 -11.79 -13.98
CA PHE A 200 -15.81 -10.95 -14.54
C PHE A 200 -15.43 -11.47 -15.92
N THR A 201 -15.50 -10.61 -16.92
CA THR A 201 -15.28 -10.94 -18.32
C THR A 201 -14.07 -10.17 -18.84
N VAL A 202 -13.18 -10.87 -19.54
CA VAL A 202 -12.04 -10.30 -20.27
C VAL A 202 -12.19 -10.61 -21.74
N TRP A 203 -11.97 -9.63 -22.61
CA TRP A 203 -12.01 -9.81 -24.06
C TRP A 203 -10.84 -9.09 -24.75
N ALA A 204 -10.56 -9.48 -25.98
CA ALA A 204 -9.54 -8.89 -26.85
C ALA A 204 -10.09 -8.77 -28.28
N GLU A 205 -9.51 -7.93 -29.11
CA GLU A 205 -9.92 -7.75 -30.51
C GLU A 205 -9.72 -9.02 -31.36
N ASN A 206 -8.75 -9.86 -30.98
CA ASN A 206 -8.28 -11.00 -31.77
C ASN A 206 -8.39 -12.35 -31.02
N ALA A 207 -9.21 -12.44 -29.98
CA ALA A 207 -9.46 -13.68 -29.24
C ALA A 207 -10.85 -13.68 -28.59
N ASP A 208 -11.43 -14.86 -28.38
CA ASP A 208 -12.72 -15.01 -27.71
C ASP A 208 -12.66 -14.54 -26.24
N SER A 209 -13.79 -14.01 -25.76
CA SER A 209 -13.92 -13.56 -24.37
C SER A 209 -13.87 -14.73 -23.39
N VAL A 210 -13.27 -14.52 -22.22
CA VAL A 210 -13.18 -15.52 -21.14
C VAL A 210 -13.76 -14.95 -19.85
N ASN A 211 -14.41 -15.81 -19.08
CA ASN A 211 -15.16 -15.45 -17.88
C ASN A 211 -14.59 -16.14 -16.64
N ILE A 212 -14.64 -15.44 -15.51
CA ILE A 212 -14.41 -16.00 -14.18
C ILE A 212 -15.58 -15.62 -13.25
N PRO A 213 -16.23 -16.60 -12.58
CA PRO A 213 -17.31 -16.29 -11.64
C PRO A 213 -16.76 -15.56 -10.42
N VAL A 214 -17.53 -14.61 -9.92
CA VAL A 214 -17.22 -13.80 -8.73
C VAL A 214 -18.31 -14.01 -7.70
N LYS A 215 -17.89 -14.32 -6.47
CA LYS A 215 -18.75 -14.44 -5.29
C LYS A 215 -18.19 -13.56 -4.18
N ILE A 216 -19.05 -12.74 -3.60
CA ILE A 216 -18.76 -11.90 -2.44
C ILE A 216 -19.79 -12.14 -1.34
N GLU A 217 -19.31 -12.45 -0.14
CA GLU A 217 -20.14 -12.61 1.06
C GLU A 217 -20.07 -11.33 1.89
N VAL A 218 -21.19 -10.61 2.00
CA VAL A 218 -21.32 -9.41 2.83
C VAL A 218 -21.85 -9.81 4.20
N TRP A 219 -21.05 -9.59 5.25
CA TRP A 219 -21.39 -9.88 6.64
C TRP A 219 -22.32 -8.83 7.25
N ASP A 220 -23.14 -9.25 8.21
CA ASP A 220 -24.09 -8.38 8.91
C ASP A 220 -23.47 -7.59 10.08
N PHE A 221 -22.39 -6.87 9.79
CA PHE A 221 -21.87 -5.80 10.64
C PHE A 221 -21.26 -4.70 9.75
N VAL A 222 -20.89 -3.59 10.34
CA VAL A 222 -20.49 -2.38 9.61
C VAL A 222 -19.23 -1.80 10.22
N LEU A 223 -18.27 -1.45 9.37
CA LEU A 223 -17.05 -0.76 9.80
C LEU A 223 -17.32 0.74 10.01
N PRO A 224 -16.58 1.41 10.92
CA PRO A 224 -16.67 2.86 11.07
C PRO A 224 -16.22 3.60 9.80
N ASP A 225 -16.65 4.85 9.65
CA ASP A 225 -16.37 5.67 8.45
C ASP A 225 -14.91 6.12 8.36
N GLY A 226 -14.25 6.31 9.51
CA GLY A 226 -12.83 6.68 9.62
C GLY A 226 -12.00 5.63 10.36
N PRO A 227 -10.66 5.75 10.34
CA PRO A 227 -9.77 4.82 11.03
C PRO A 227 -9.85 4.99 12.56
N THR A 228 -9.90 3.88 13.28
CA THR A 228 -9.75 3.89 14.75
C THR A 228 -8.28 3.85 15.18
N LEU A 229 -7.39 3.24 14.39
CA LEU A 229 -5.94 3.31 14.56
C LEU A 229 -5.43 4.70 14.13
N GLU A 230 -4.77 5.41 15.06
CA GLU A 230 -4.20 6.73 14.75
C GLU A 230 -3.14 6.61 13.66
N ASN A 231 -3.04 7.57 12.75
CA ASN A 231 -2.00 7.50 11.73
C ASN A 231 -1.55 8.83 11.14
N HIS A 232 -0.32 8.84 10.60
CA HIS A 232 0.32 9.98 9.95
C HIS A 232 1.16 9.51 8.77
N PHE A 233 0.88 10.02 7.57
CA PHE A 233 1.49 9.55 6.32
C PHE A 233 2.12 10.67 5.48
N GLY A 234 2.38 11.81 6.13
CA GLY A 234 2.93 13.02 5.53
C GLY A 234 1.92 13.80 4.67
N GLY A 235 2.27 15.05 4.39
CA GLY A 235 1.47 15.96 3.54
C GLY A 235 2.01 16.09 2.12
N PHE A 236 1.30 16.86 1.29
CA PHE A 236 1.54 16.92 -0.16
C PHE A 236 2.35 18.11 -0.65
N GLY A 237 2.80 19.02 0.23
CA GLY A 237 3.42 20.28 -0.19
C GLY A 237 4.63 20.16 -1.14
N ARG A 238 5.36 19.04 -1.11
CA ARG A 238 6.46 18.77 -2.06
C ARG A 238 5.99 18.47 -3.48
N THR A 239 4.78 17.94 -3.63
CA THR A 239 4.25 17.51 -4.93
C THR A 239 3.99 18.69 -5.87
N ALA A 240 3.72 19.90 -5.34
CA ALA A 240 3.57 21.12 -6.15
C ALA A 240 4.77 21.33 -7.10
N GLY A 241 5.98 21.20 -6.57
CA GLY A 241 7.21 21.33 -7.36
C GLY A 241 7.36 20.25 -8.42
N PHE A 242 6.90 19.02 -8.16
CA PHE A 242 6.90 17.94 -9.14
C PHE A 242 5.97 18.24 -10.32
N PHE A 243 4.79 18.82 -10.05
CA PHE A 243 3.85 19.24 -11.08
C PHE A 243 4.23 20.57 -11.75
N GLY A 244 5.32 21.21 -11.33
CA GLY A 244 5.72 22.54 -11.83
C GLY A 244 4.74 23.66 -11.45
N LEU A 245 3.98 23.46 -10.37
CA LEU A 245 2.99 24.40 -9.85
C LEU A 245 3.51 25.12 -8.61
N LYS A 246 2.87 26.23 -8.26
CA LYS A 246 3.10 26.90 -6.96
C LYS A 246 2.20 26.25 -5.91
N ALA A 247 2.73 26.07 -4.71
CA ALA A 247 2.01 25.41 -3.62
C ALA A 247 0.74 26.17 -3.15
N ASP A 248 0.63 27.47 -3.47
CA ASP A 248 -0.51 28.32 -3.13
C ASP A 248 -1.48 28.55 -4.30
N SER A 249 -1.27 27.89 -5.45
CA SER A 249 -2.12 28.06 -6.64
C SER A 249 -3.41 27.23 -6.54
N GLU A 250 -4.49 27.74 -7.16
CA GLU A 250 -5.78 27.03 -7.19
C GLU A 250 -5.68 25.68 -7.91
N GLU A 251 -4.85 25.59 -8.95
CA GLU A 251 -4.58 24.34 -9.68
C GLU A 251 -3.92 23.31 -8.76
N PHE A 252 -2.96 23.71 -7.93
CA PHE A 252 -2.34 22.80 -6.98
C PHE A 252 -3.30 22.40 -5.86
N HIS A 253 -4.11 23.32 -5.35
CA HIS A 253 -5.11 22.99 -4.33
C HIS A 253 -6.09 21.91 -4.82
N LEU A 254 -6.54 21.97 -6.08
CA LEU A 254 -7.38 20.93 -6.66
C LEU A 254 -6.67 19.57 -6.72
N ILE A 255 -5.39 19.56 -7.08
CA ILE A 255 -4.59 18.34 -7.09
C ILE A 255 -4.42 17.81 -5.65
N GLU A 256 -4.03 18.66 -4.71
CA GLU A 256 -3.88 18.32 -3.28
C GLU A 256 -5.16 17.70 -2.71
N ASP A 257 -6.33 18.24 -3.04
CA ASP A 257 -7.64 17.70 -2.60
C ASP A 257 -7.90 16.30 -3.14
N ARG A 258 -7.46 15.99 -4.36
CA ARG A 258 -7.55 14.65 -4.95
C ARG A 258 -6.62 13.64 -4.25
N PHE A 259 -5.44 14.07 -3.80
CA PHE A 259 -4.56 13.25 -2.96
C PHE A 259 -5.16 13.00 -1.58
N ILE A 260 -5.76 14.02 -0.96
CA ILE A 260 -6.43 13.94 0.34
C ILE A 260 -7.62 12.98 0.27
N GLU A 261 -8.47 13.10 -0.76
CA GLU A 261 -9.58 12.19 -1.00
C GLU A 261 -9.10 10.75 -1.10
N MET A 262 -8.01 10.51 -1.83
CA MET A 262 -7.48 9.16 -1.95
C MET A 262 -6.83 8.64 -0.66
N MET A 263 -6.22 9.48 0.19
CA MET A 263 -5.80 9.05 1.53
C MET A 263 -7.00 8.60 2.37
N ALA A 264 -8.04 9.43 2.46
CA ALA A 264 -9.22 9.16 3.26
C ALA A 264 -9.93 7.87 2.80
N ALA A 265 -10.06 7.68 1.48
CA ALA A 265 -10.63 6.46 0.89
C ALA A 265 -9.84 5.17 1.21
N HIS A 266 -8.59 5.29 1.68
CA HIS A 266 -7.75 4.18 2.09
C HIS A 266 -7.54 4.13 3.61
N ARG A 267 -8.42 4.79 4.39
CA ARG A 267 -8.35 4.89 5.86
C ARG A 267 -7.05 5.49 6.38
N ILE A 268 -6.38 6.28 5.55
CA ILE A 268 -5.24 7.08 5.94
C ILE A 268 -5.73 8.47 6.30
N ASN A 269 -5.43 8.93 7.52
CA ASN A 269 -5.83 10.22 8.04
C ASN A 269 -5.10 11.34 7.28
N PRO A 270 -5.81 12.18 6.49
CA PRO A 270 -5.18 13.29 5.80
C PRO A 270 -4.75 14.38 6.78
N GLN A 271 -3.67 15.08 6.47
CA GLN A 271 -3.27 16.26 7.24
C GLN A 271 -4.15 17.46 6.89
N LEU A 272 -4.31 18.39 7.84
CA LEU A 272 -4.87 19.70 7.53
C LEU A 272 -3.94 20.40 6.51
N PRO A 273 -4.47 20.82 5.35
CA PRO A 273 -3.67 21.57 4.39
C PRO A 273 -3.17 22.88 4.98
N ARG A 274 -1.94 23.30 4.66
CA ARG A 274 -1.37 24.58 5.14
C ARG A 274 -2.20 25.81 4.77
N ARG A 275 -2.97 25.73 3.68
CA ARG A 275 -3.91 26.79 3.29
C ARG A 275 -5.06 26.99 4.31
N PHE A 276 -5.18 26.11 5.30
CA PHE A 276 -6.10 26.22 6.45
C PHE A 276 -5.38 26.69 7.72
N ASP A 277 -4.09 27.05 7.65
CA ASP A 277 -3.40 27.63 8.79
C ASP A 277 -4.08 28.97 9.17
N PRO A 278 -4.48 29.16 10.44
CA PRO A 278 -5.01 30.42 10.92
C PRO A 278 -3.90 31.49 10.95
N PRO A 279 -4.26 32.77 10.82
CA PRO A 279 -3.30 33.85 11.02
C PRO A 279 -2.78 33.85 12.46
N VAL A 280 -1.48 34.09 12.62
CA VAL A 280 -0.82 34.27 13.92
C VAL A 280 -0.74 35.77 14.22
N ALA A 281 -1.36 36.20 15.32
CA ALA A 281 -1.32 37.59 15.77
C ALA A 281 0.07 37.97 16.32
N GLU A 282 0.33 39.28 16.50
CA GLU A 282 1.63 39.76 17.02
C GLU A 282 1.94 39.23 18.43
N ASP A 283 0.90 39.02 19.25
CA ASP A 283 1.02 38.42 20.57
C ASP A 283 1.23 36.90 20.54
N GLY A 284 1.08 36.26 19.38
CA GLY A 284 1.26 34.84 19.15
C GLY A 284 -0.02 34.00 19.21
N SER A 285 -1.17 34.58 19.54
CA SER A 285 -2.45 33.87 19.47
C SER A 285 -2.86 33.57 18.03
N VAL A 286 -3.64 32.49 17.84
CA VAL A 286 -4.33 32.22 16.57
C VAL A 286 -5.84 32.38 16.73
N THR A 287 -6.50 32.76 15.64
CA THR A 287 -7.96 32.91 15.62
C THR A 287 -8.57 32.18 14.43
N PHE A 288 -9.72 31.56 14.68
CA PHE A 288 -10.48 30.82 13.69
C PHE A 288 -11.78 31.60 13.43
N ASP A 289 -11.78 32.39 12.37
CA ASP A 289 -13.00 33.08 11.94
C ASP A 289 -14.05 32.05 11.45
N GLU A 290 -15.30 32.50 11.29
CA GLU A 290 -16.41 31.64 10.88
C GLU A 290 -16.15 30.93 9.55
N LYS A 291 -15.43 31.57 8.62
CA LYS A 291 -15.11 31.00 7.31
C LYS A 291 -14.08 29.89 7.43
N LEU A 292 -13.04 30.08 8.23
CA LEU A 292 -12.01 29.08 8.47
C LEU A 292 -12.55 27.91 9.30
N ASP A 293 -13.32 28.19 10.35
CA ASP A 293 -13.99 27.15 11.15
C ASP A 293 -14.88 26.26 10.27
N LYS A 294 -15.68 26.87 9.38
CA LYS A 294 -16.51 26.11 8.45
C LYS A 294 -15.66 25.23 7.54
N LYS A 295 -14.59 25.78 6.94
CA LYS A 295 -13.70 25.00 6.06
C LYS A 295 -13.08 23.80 6.76
N ILE A 296 -12.55 23.99 7.97
CA ILE A 296 -11.95 22.90 8.75
C ILE A 296 -13.04 21.89 9.15
N SER A 297 -14.23 22.34 9.55
CA SER A 297 -15.34 21.45 9.92
C SER A 297 -15.85 20.61 8.76
N ASP A 298 -16.01 21.22 7.58
CA ASP A 298 -16.38 20.53 6.36
C ASP A 298 -15.30 19.48 6.01
N PHE A 299 -14.02 19.84 6.11
CA PHE A 299 -12.90 18.95 5.83
C PHE A 299 -12.85 17.74 6.77
N VAL A 300 -12.94 17.97 8.09
CA VAL A 300 -12.94 16.91 9.10
C VAL A 300 -14.11 15.96 8.87
N THR A 301 -15.28 16.49 8.55
CA THR A 301 -16.49 15.70 8.30
C THR A 301 -16.39 14.90 7.00
N GLN A 302 -15.97 15.54 5.90
CA GLN A 302 -15.91 14.95 4.57
C GLN A 302 -14.89 13.82 4.48
N TYR A 303 -13.73 13.99 5.12
CA TYR A 303 -12.63 13.03 5.03
C TYR A 303 -12.48 12.15 6.28
N HIS A 304 -13.47 12.21 7.18
CA HIS A 304 -13.46 11.45 8.44
C HIS A 304 -12.14 11.57 9.20
N MET A 305 -11.58 12.78 9.22
CA MET A 305 -10.29 13.05 9.87
C MET A 305 -10.42 12.78 11.37
N THR A 306 -9.54 11.93 11.89
CA THR A 306 -9.56 11.56 13.31
C THR A 306 -8.37 12.08 14.09
N ASN A 307 -7.25 12.43 13.45
CA ASN A 307 -6.05 12.97 14.11
C ASN A 307 -5.71 14.35 13.58
N ILE A 308 -5.45 15.33 14.47
CA ILE A 308 -5.07 16.69 14.08
C ILE A 308 -3.68 17.02 14.61
N GLU A 309 -2.73 17.20 13.68
CA GLU A 309 -1.40 17.73 14.02
C GLU A 309 -1.52 19.24 14.28
N VAL A 310 -1.21 19.67 15.50
CA VAL A 310 -1.03 21.08 15.83
C VAL A 310 0.35 21.52 15.32
N PRO A 311 0.45 22.54 14.45
CA PRO A 311 1.74 22.99 13.92
C PRO A 311 2.73 23.39 15.01
N ARG A 312 4.02 23.25 14.75
CA ARG A 312 5.05 23.85 15.63
C ARG A 312 4.91 25.36 15.63
N ALA A 313 4.98 25.97 16.81
CA ALA A 313 4.87 27.42 16.95
C ALA A 313 5.94 28.12 16.08
N PRO A 314 5.57 29.09 15.23
CA PRO A 314 6.48 29.66 14.22
C PRO A 314 7.38 30.77 14.80
N PHE A 315 7.93 30.57 16.00
CA PHE A 315 8.76 31.56 16.70
C PHE A 315 10.21 31.10 16.82
N SER A 316 11.14 32.06 16.77
CA SER A 316 12.58 31.79 16.73
C SER A 316 13.17 31.38 18.08
N ASP A 317 12.75 32.04 19.18
CA ASP A 317 13.29 31.82 20.52
C ASP A 317 12.20 31.30 21.47
N MET A 318 11.69 30.11 21.17
CA MET A 318 10.58 29.49 21.91
C MET A 318 10.87 29.27 23.40
N LEU A 319 12.13 29.09 23.78
CA LEU A 319 12.56 28.84 25.16
C LEU A 319 12.88 30.14 25.92
N GLY A 320 13.07 31.25 25.21
CA GLY A 320 13.43 32.55 25.77
C GLY A 320 12.37 33.62 25.49
N ALA A 321 12.71 34.59 24.64
CA ALA A 321 11.93 35.81 24.45
C ALA A 321 10.51 35.58 23.89
N ASP A 322 10.31 34.51 23.12
CA ASP A 322 9.01 34.20 22.50
C ASP A 322 8.15 33.26 23.36
N ARG A 323 8.57 32.88 24.57
CA ARG A 323 7.88 31.88 25.41
C ARG A 323 6.39 32.18 25.63
N GLU A 324 6.04 33.43 25.92
CA GLU A 324 4.63 33.82 26.09
C GLU A 324 3.82 33.71 24.78
N LYS A 325 4.45 33.99 23.63
CA LYS A 325 3.81 33.85 22.33
C LYS A 325 3.54 32.38 22.02
N VAL A 326 4.50 31.50 22.34
CA VAL A 326 4.33 30.04 22.25
C VAL A 326 3.17 29.58 23.10
N ALA A 327 3.07 30.08 24.34
CA ALA A 327 1.96 29.75 25.23
C ALA A 327 0.61 30.14 24.61
N ARG A 328 0.48 31.40 24.14
CA ARG A 328 -0.77 31.86 23.49
C ARG A 328 -1.08 31.08 22.21
N PHE A 329 -0.07 30.71 21.43
CA PHE A 329 -0.23 29.90 20.22
C PHE A 329 -0.82 28.53 20.53
N TYR A 330 -0.21 27.77 21.44
CA TYR A 330 -0.69 26.42 21.76
C TYR A 330 -2.04 26.42 22.48
N ASN A 331 -2.26 27.33 23.44
CA ASN A 331 -3.55 27.44 24.12
C ASN A 331 -4.68 27.78 23.14
N SER A 332 -4.49 28.76 22.24
CA SER A 332 -5.54 29.15 21.29
C SER A 332 -5.86 28.07 20.24
N TRP A 333 -4.85 27.29 19.80
CA TRP A 333 -5.09 26.09 19.01
C TRP A 333 -5.87 25.03 19.78
N TYR A 334 -5.44 24.71 21.01
CA TYR A 334 -6.06 23.67 21.81
C TYR A 334 -7.50 24.03 22.20
N ASP A 335 -7.76 25.26 22.64
CA ASP A 335 -9.10 25.77 22.96
C ASP A 335 -10.04 25.69 21.75
N TYR A 336 -9.54 25.92 20.53
CA TYR A 336 -10.33 25.70 19.32
C TYR A 336 -10.67 24.21 19.17
N LEU A 337 -9.70 23.31 19.22
CA LEU A 337 -9.93 21.88 19.05
C LEU A 337 -10.81 21.29 20.16
N GLU A 338 -10.69 21.77 21.40
CA GLU A 338 -11.51 21.36 22.53
C GLU A 338 -12.97 21.76 22.32
N ARG A 339 -13.24 23.01 21.91
CA ARG A 339 -14.60 23.45 21.56
C ARG A 339 -15.23 22.65 20.42
N LYS A 340 -14.42 22.13 19.50
CA LYS A 340 -14.87 21.29 18.39
C LYS A 340 -15.02 19.82 18.75
N GLY A 341 -14.50 19.39 19.91
CA GLY A 341 -14.48 17.98 20.31
C GLY A 341 -13.43 17.15 19.55
N TRP A 342 -12.37 17.78 19.04
CA TRP A 342 -11.28 17.12 18.30
C TRP A 342 -9.96 17.06 19.08
N ALA A 343 -9.93 17.63 20.29
CA ALA A 343 -8.71 17.74 21.10
C ALA A 343 -8.13 16.38 21.56
N ASP A 344 -8.98 15.35 21.76
CA ASP A 344 -8.54 14.04 22.27
C ASP A 344 -7.49 13.36 21.38
N ARG A 345 -7.56 13.62 20.07
CA ARG A 345 -6.62 13.08 19.08
C ARG A 345 -5.71 14.16 18.47
N ALA A 346 -5.64 15.32 19.11
CA ALA A 346 -4.68 16.35 18.75
C ALA A 346 -3.28 15.99 19.25
N TYR A 347 -2.26 16.32 18.48
CA TYR A 347 -0.87 16.09 18.87
C TYR A 347 0.06 17.12 18.23
N LEU A 348 1.19 17.39 18.89
CA LEU A 348 2.29 18.19 18.39
C LEU A 348 3.42 17.26 17.98
N TYR A 349 3.74 17.21 16.68
CA TYR A 349 4.97 16.58 16.20
C TYR A 349 6.16 17.46 16.59
N MET A 350 6.78 17.15 17.73
CA MET A 350 7.75 18.02 18.38
C MET A 350 9.15 17.88 17.77
N TYR A 351 9.60 16.65 17.51
CA TYR A 351 10.95 16.39 17.04
C TYR A 351 11.05 15.10 16.22
N ASP A 352 11.91 15.12 15.20
CA ASP A 352 12.19 13.98 14.32
C ASP A 352 13.58 13.40 14.66
N GLU A 353 13.60 12.13 15.09
CA GLU A 353 14.79 11.30 15.35
C GLU A 353 15.97 12.00 16.03
N PRO A 354 15.94 12.26 17.35
CA PRO A 354 17.10 12.83 18.05
C PRO A 354 18.33 11.91 17.92
N LYS A 355 19.44 12.42 17.36
CA LYS A 355 20.64 11.60 17.07
C LYS A 355 21.82 11.86 18.01
N LYS A 356 21.89 13.04 18.64
CA LYS A 356 23.02 13.46 19.49
C LYS A 356 22.52 13.85 20.89
N PRO A 357 23.36 13.77 21.94
CA PRO A 357 22.94 14.12 23.31
C PRO A 357 22.26 15.50 23.44
N HIS A 358 22.71 16.51 22.70
CA HIS A 358 22.05 17.82 22.72
C HIS A 358 20.66 17.83 22.07
N ASN A 359 20.36 16.91 21.14
CA ASN A 359 19.01 16.76 20.60
C ASN A 359 18.06 16.20 21.68
N TYR A 360 18.50 15.23 22.48
CA TYR A 360 17.72 14.72 23.61
C TYR A 360 17.43 15.82 24.63
N GLU A 361 18.43 16.66 24.92
CA GLU A 361 18.22 17.82 25.80
C GLU A 361 17.25 18.84 25.19
N GLN A 362 17.35 19.11 23.89
CA GLN A 362 16.39 19.96 23.19
C GLN A 362 14.96 19.39 23.28
N VAL A 363 14.79 18.07 23.14
CA VAL A 363 13.48 17.41 23.31
C VAL A 363 12.95 17.59 24.72
N ARG A 364 13.78 17.45 25.77
CA ARG A 364 13.36 17.71 27.15
C ARG A 364 12.93 19.15 27.37
N GLN A 365 13.68 20.10 26.83
CA GLN A 365 13.36 21.52 26.96
C GLN A 365 12.06 21.89 26.26
N LEU A 366 11.83 21.36 25.06
CA LEU A 366 10.58 21.54 24.33
C LEU A 366 9.41 20.83 25.04
N GLY A 367 9.63 19.60 25.52
CA GLY A 367 8.64 18.83 26.27
C GLY A 367 8.20 19.52 27.56
N ALA A 368 9.16 20.09 28.30
CA ALA A 368 8.90 20.90 29.49
C ALA A 368 8.19 22.22 29.16
N LEU A 369 8.58 22.90 28.07
CA LEU A 369 7.89 24.10 27.60
C LEU A 369 6.41 23.79 27.30
N VAL A 370 6.14 22.80 26.45
CA VAL A 370 4.77 22.41 26.07
C VAL A 370 3.98 21.93 27.28
N GLY A 371 4.61 21.12 28.15
CA GLY A 371 4.00 20.64 29.39
C GLY A 371 3.65 21.73 30.40
N GLU A 372 4.34 22.87 30.37
CA GLU A 372 4.00 24.03 31.20
C GLU A 372 2.87 24.86 30.57
N VAL A 373 2.93 25.07 29.25
CA VAL A 373 2.03 26.03 28.59
C VAL A 373 0.69 25.43 28.14
N GLU A 374 0.65 24.16 27.77
CA GLU A 374 -0.56 23.41 27.43
C GLU A 374 -0.31 21.90 27.67
N PRO A 375 -0.43 21.41 28.92
CA PRO A 375 -0.14 20.02 29.27
C PRO A 375 -1.07 18.98 28.63
N ARG A 376 -2.22 19.40 28.10
CA ARG A 376 -3.18 18.48 27.46
C ARG A 376 -2.83 18.18 26.00
N LEU A 377 -1.93 18.96 25.38
CA LEU A 377 -1.48 18.72 24.01
C LEU A 377 -0.44 17.60 23.99
N ARG A 378 -0.81 16.43 23.44
CA ARG A 378 0.08 15.27 23.33
C ARG A 378 1.30 15.61 22.48
N ARG A 379 2.50 15.26 22.96
CA ARG A 379 3.78 15.53 22.31
C ARG A 379 4.31 14.25 21.66
N LEU A 380 4.49 14.29 20.34
CA LEU A 380 5.01 13.19 19.55
C LEU A 380 6.49 13.40 19.23
N VAL A 381 7.30 12.35 19.42
CA VAL A 381 8.71 12.31 19.02
C VAL A 381 9.01 10.97 18.34
N VAL A 382 9.70 11.03 17.20
CA VAL A 382 10.21 9.82 16.55
C VAL A 382 11.43 9.30 17.27
N GLU A 383 11.19 8.48 18.29
CA GLU A 383 12.19 7.81 19.10
C GLU A 383 11.56 6.56 19.74
N GLN A 384 12.30 5.46 19.78
CA GLN A 384 11.88 4.25 20.47
C GLN A 384 11.92 4.41 22.00
N PRO A 385 11.10 3.66 22.78
CA PRO A 385 11.02 3.77 24.25
C PRO A 385 12.26 3.31 25.05
N TYR A 386 13.44 3.32 24.45
CA TYR A 386 14.72 3.06 25.10
C TYR A 386 15.81 3.92 24.46
N SER A 387 16.85 4.21 25.23
CA SER A 387 17.87 5.16 24.78
C SER A 387 18.74 4.58 23.66
N ARG A 388 18.89 5.33 22.57
CA ARG A 388 19.95 5.12 21.56
C ARG A 388 21.36 5.37 22.12
N HIS A 389 21.50 6.22 23.13
CA HIS A 389 22.78 6.68 23.67
C HIS A 389 22.91 6.49 25.20
N PRO A 390 23.99 5.87 25.71
CA PRO A 390 24.20 5.70 27.16
C PRO A 390 24.14 7.01 27.96
N THR A 391 24.62 8.12 27.37
CA THR A 391 24.61 9.46 27.99
C THR A 391 23.42 10.33 27.59
N GLY A 392 22.67 9.91 26.56
CA GLY A 392 21.46 10.61 26.11
C GLY A 392 20.29 10.43 27.06
N GLY A 393 20.28 9.34 27.83
CA GLY A 393 19.16 8.96 28.70
C GLY A 393 17.89 8.63 27.91
N VAL A 394 16.85 8.18 28.61
CA VAL A 394 15.51 8.08 28.03
C VAL A 394 14.79 9.44 28.09
N LEU A 395 13.70 9.57 27.34
CA LEU A 395 12.88 10.78 27.22
C LEU A 395 11.57 10.71 28.02
N ASP A 396 11.49 9.78 28.98
CA ASP A 396 10.38 9.65 29.92
C ASP A 396 9.94 11.00 30.50
N GLY A 397 8.63 11.27 30.44
CA GLY A 397 8.01 12.51 30.92
C GLY A 397 8.25 13.75 30.05
N ALA A 398 9.04 13.65 28.98
CA ALA A 398 9.23 14.75 28.03
C ALA A 398 8.30 14.68 26.81
N LEU A 399 7.65 13.55 26.57
CA LEU A 399 6.70 13.34 25.48
C LEU A 399 5.59 12.36 25.89
N ASP A 400 4.54 12.26 25.08
CA ASP A 400 3.38 11.39 25.32
C ASP A 400 3.20 10.33 24.24
N ILE A 401 3.74 10.55 23.03
CA ILE A 401 3.65 9.61 21.90
C ILE A 401 5.05 9.30 21.38
N TRP A 402 5.50 8.07 21.62
CA TRP A 402 6.77 7.54 21.13
C TRP A 402 6.56 6.93 19.75
N VAL A 403 7.43 7.18 18.78
CA VAL A 403 7.36 6.49 17.48
C VAL A 403 8.55 5.56 17.29
N SER A 404 8.30 4.25 17.36
CA SER A 404 9.31 3.21 17.21
C SER A 404 9.30 2.62 15.81
N LEU A 405 10.47 2.47 15.21
CA LEU A 405 10.64 1.64 14.01
C LEU A 405 10.25 0.18 14.30
N PHE A 406 9.71 -0.55 13.32
CA PHE A 406 9.35 -1.97 13.47
C PHE A 406 10.51 -2.82 13.99
N GLY A 407 11.70 -2.67 13.40
CA GLY A 407 12.90 -3.41 13.84
C GLY A 407 13.49 -2.93 15.18
N TYR A 408 12.91 -1.89 15.78
CA TYR A 408 13.34 -1.30 17.05
C TYR A 408 12.34 -1.62 18.17
N ILE A 409 11.37 -2.51 17.93
CA ILE A 409 10.39 -2.91 18.93
C ILE A 409 11.08 -3.71 20.05
N ASP A 410 11.06 -3.15 21.26
CA ASP A 410 11.41 -3.84 22.50
C ASP A 410 10.19 -3.88 23.43
N GLU A 411 9.64 -5.08 23.63
CA GLU A 411 8.35 -5.27 24.32
C GLU A 411 8.37 -4.78 25.77
N GLU A 412 9.49 -4.94 26.48
CA GLU A 412 9.62 -4.47 27.87
C GLU A 412 9.58 -2.94 27.94
N SER A 413 10.29 -2.27 27.03
CA SER A 413 10.30 -0.82 26.95
C SER A 413 8.94 -0.21 26.58
N ILE A 414 8.20 -0.85 25.64
CA ILE A 414 6.86 -0.43 25.24
C ILE A 414 5.88 -0.59 26.41
N LYS A 415 5.85 -1.75 27.06
CA LYS A 415 4.99 -2.00 28.22
C LYS A 415 5.24 -1.01 29.36
N ARG A 416 6.51 -0.61 29.54
CA ARG A 416 6.93 0.34 30.57
C ARG A 416 6.32 1.73 30.33
N VAL A 417 6.41 2.26 29.11
CA VAL A 417 5.85 3.60 28.80
C VAL A 417 4.32 3.57 28.72
N GLN A 418 3.72 2.49 28.20
CA GLN A 418 2.26 2.28 28.25
C GLN A 418 1.73 2.26 29.68
N LYS A 419 2.43 1.62 30.61
CA LYS A 419 2.06 1.64 32.04
C LYS A 419 2.16 3.03 32.66
N ALA A 420 3.01 3.90 32.12
CA ALA A 420 3.11 5.30 32.54
C ALA A 420 2.00 6.19 31.95
N GLY A 421 1.21 5.67 31.01
CA GLY A 421 0.14 6.40 30.33
C GLY A 421 0.53 6.92 28.94
N ASP A 422 1.77 6.68 28.50
CA ASP A 422 2.23 7.10 27.18
C ASP A 422 1.74 6.15 26.09
N GLU A 423 1.64 6.68 24.88
CA GLU A 423 1.32 5.94 23.68
C GLU A 423 2.57 5.59 22.88
N VAL A 424 2.48 4.52 22.10
CA VAL A 424 3.52 4.15 21.14
C VAL A 424 2.88 4.03 19.78
N TRP A 425 3.45 4.69 18.79
CA TRP A 425 3.17 4.48 17.38
C TRP A 425 4.29 3.68 16.75
N LEU A 426 3.95 2.92 15.70
CA LEU A 426 4.92 2.18 14.92
C LEU A 426 5.26 2.91 13.63
N TYR A 427 6.47 2.70 13.15
CA TYR A 427 7.02 3.35 11.96
C TYR A 427 7.85 2.36 11.16
N THR A 428 7.97 2.62 9.87
CA THR A 428 8.92 1.93 8.99
C THR A 428 9.55 2.92 8.04
N ALA A 429 10.83 2.73 7.78
CA ALA A 429 11.58 3.50 6.80
C ALA A 429 12.82 2.75 6.38
N LEU A 430 13.03 2.70 5.07
CA LEU A 430 14.04 1.86 4.43
C LEU A 430 13.91 0.39 4.88
N VAL A 431 14.90 -0.44 4.54
CA VAL A 431 15.05 -1.78 5.13
C VAL A 431 15.90 -1.70 6.40
N GLN A 432 15.41 -0.98 7.41
CA GLN A 432 16.12 -0.86 8.68
C GLN A 432 16.08 -2.18 9.48
N SER A 433 17.25 -2.69 9.82
CA SER A 433 17.43 -3.87 10.68
C SER A 433 17.46 -3.48 12.15
N ILE A 434 17.49 -4.49 13.01
CA ILE A 434 17.68 -4.29 14.44
C ILE A 434 18.95 -3.47 14.75
N PRO A 435 18.84 -2.41 15.57
CA PRO A 435 19.99 -1.57 15.85
C PRO A 435 20.91 -2.21 16.88
N LYS A 436 22.22 -1.90 16.80
CA LYS A 436 23.24 -2.39 17.75
C LYS A 436 22.99 -2.00 19.22
N PHE A 437 22.22 -0.94 19.42
CA PHE A 437 21.85 -0.42 20.74
C PHE A 437 20.51 -0.98 21.23
N HIS A 438 19.86 -1.90 20.49
CA HIS A 438 18.67 -2.59 20.95
C HIS A 438 18.97 -3.38 22.24
N PRO A 439 18.12 -3.34 23.28
CA PRO A 439 18.37 -4.04 24.56
C PRO A 439 18.69 -5.53 24.37
N ASN A 440 17.94 -6.18 23.49
CA ASN A 440 18.08 -7.59 23.15
C ASN A 440 19.04 -7.90 21.97
N TYR A 441 19.84 -6.92 21.48
CA TYR A 441 20.70 -7.10 20.29
C TYR A 441 21.62 -8.33 20.38
N LYS A 442 22.21 -8.60 21.55
CA LYS A 442 23.09 -9.76 21.74
C LYS A 442 22.36 -11.09 21.66
N THR A 443 21.12 -11.19 22.14
CA THR A 443 20.32 -12.41 22.06
C THR A 443 20.03 -12.74 20.60
N PHE A 444 19.56 -11.74 19.84
CA PHE A 444 19.30 -11.89 18.41
C PHE A 444 20.58 -12.23 17.60
N LYS A 445 21.76 -11.77 18.06
CA LYS A 445 23.06 -12.07 17.42
C LYS A 445 23.70 -13.39 17.88
N ALA A 446 23.54 -13.79 19.14
CA ALA A 446 24.27 -14.91 19.75
C ALA A 446 23.58 -16.26 19.54
N GLU A 447 22.27 -16.28 19.35
CA GLU A 447 21.55 -17.54 19.21
C GLU A 447 21.75 -18.22 17.85
N ASN A 448 22.28 -17.57 16.81
CA ASN A 448 22.63 -18.24 15.54
C ASN A 448 23.76 -17.54 14.75
N PHE A 449 24.88 -18.25 14.57
CA PHE A 449 26.02 -18.00 13.66
C PHE A 449 26.91 -16.74 13.89
N PRO A 450 28.11 -16.89 14.49
CA PRO A 450 29.02 -15.78 14.76
C PRO A 450 29.71 -15.14 13.53
N TYR A 451 29.37 -15.52 12.28
CA TYR A 451 30.11 -15.12 11.07
C TYR A 451 29.28 -14.73 9.84
N VAL A 452 27.99 -14.40 9.97
CA VAL A 452 27.19 -14.00 8.81
C VAL A 452 26.37 -12.74 9.13
N ASP A 453 26.83 -11.58 8.66
CA ASP A 453 26.14 -10.28 8.72
C ASP A 453 24.84 -10.21 7.86
N THR A 454 24.27 -11.35 7.44
CA THR A 454 23.23 -11.40 6.38
C THR A 454 21.96 -12.18 6.71
N VAL A 455 21.73 -12.62 7.95
CA VAL A 455 20.46 -13.23 8.34
C VAL A 455 19.97 -12.62 9.65
N ASP A 456 19.24 -11.51 9.54
CA ASP A 456 18.31 -11.13 10.61
C ASP A 456 17.23 -12.24 10.64
N ILE A 457 17.18 -12.99 11.75
CA ILE A 457 16.17 -14.05 11.98
C ILE A 457 14.77 -13.42 12.11
N GLU A 458 14.75 -12.19 12.60
CA GLU A 458 13.57 -11.33 12.77
C GLU A 458 13.58 -10.28 11.65
N ARG A 459 12.71 -10.45 10.65
CA ARG A 459 12.52 -9.53 9.53
C ARG A 459 11.21 -8.75 9.71
N PRO A 460 11.25 -7.47 10.11
CA PRO A 460 10.04 -6.69 10.21
C PRO A 460 9.36 -6.58 8.84
N PRO A 461 8.06 -6.27 8.80
CA PRO A 461 7.34 -6.10 7.54
C PRO A 461 7.85 -4.86 6.80
N TYR A 462 8.82 -5.06 5.90
CA TYR A 462 9.47 -4.03 5.10
C TYR A 462 8.52 -3.48 4.03
N TRP A 463 8.62 -2.17 3.78
CA TRP A 463 7.70 -1.40 2.93
C TRP A 463 8.39 -0.92 1.66
N GLU A 464 9.01 -1.86 0.96
CA GLU A 464 9.57 -1.66 -0.38
C GLU A 464 8.80 -2.52 -1.40
N ILE A 465 8.85 -2.12 -2.67
CA ILE A 465 8.13 -2.77 -3.78
C ILE A 465 8.50 -4.25 -3.86
N ASP A 466 9.76 -4.59 -3.65
CA ASP A 466 10.28 -5.93 -3.78
C ASP A 466 10.17 -6.77 -2.50
N PHE A 467 9.29 -6.39 -1.56
CA PHE A 467 8.85 -7.23 -0.43
C PHE A 467 7.39 -7.65 -0.58
N PRO A 468 6.96 -8.74 0.11
CA PRO A 468 5.60 -9.23 0.01
C PRO A 468 4.57 -8.14 0.33
N LEU A 469 3.48 -8.05 -0.44
CA LEU A 469 2.43 -7.04 -0.19
C LEU A 469 1.77 -7.21 1.18
N LEU A 470 1.80 -8.42 1.75
CA LEU A 470 1.35 -8.67 3.11
C LEU A 470 2.13 -7.86 4.16
N SER A 471 3.36 -7.40 3.88
CA SER A 471 4.07 -6.48 4.79
C SER A 471 3.26 -5.21 5.08
N TYR A 472 2.48 -4.73 4.12
CA TYR A 472 1.61 -3.56 4.30
C TYR A 472 0.36 -3.92 5.11
N ARG A 473 -0.28 -5.05 4.80
CA ARG A 473 -1.51 -5.50 5.47
C ARG A 473 -1.28 -5.93 6.93
N ILE A 474 -0.14 -6.54 7.24
CA ILE A 474 0.16 -7.05 8.59
C ILE A 474 0.54 -5.94 9.58
N ALA A 475 0.83 -4.72 9.13
CA ALA A 475 1.30 -3.65 10.01
C ALA A 475 0.26 -3.29 11.11
N PRO A 476 -1.05 -3.13 10.83
CA PRO A 476 -2.03 -2.92 11.91
C PRO A 476 -2.22 -4.14 12.84
N TRP A 477 -1.96 -5.36 12.37
CA TRP A 477 -1.93 -6.55 13.23
C TRP A 477 -0.74 -6.48 14.20
N LEU A 478 0.42 -6.05 13.72
CA LEU A 478 1.60 -5.78 14.53
C LEU A 478 1.30 -4.69 15.57
N ASN A 479 0.54 -3.65 15.20
CA ASN A 479 0.10 -2.63 16.15
C ASN A 479 -0.72 -3.23 17.30
N TYR A 480 -1.75 -4.03 16.98
CA TYR A 480 -2.57 -4.68 18.00
C TYR A 480 -1.75 -5.61 18.88
N ARG A 481 -0.83 -6.41 18.30
CA ARG A 481 0.05 -7.36 19.02
C ARG A 481 0.84 -6.73 20.15
N TYR A 482 1.27 -5.48 19.98
CA TYR A 482 2.09 -4.74 20.94
C TYR A 482 1.33 -3.64 21.68
N GLY A 483 0.01 -3.54 21.48
CA GLY A 483 -0.82 -2.50 22.10
C GLY A 483 -0.44 -1.08 21.67
N THR A 484 0.17 -0.92 20.49
CA THR A 484 0.58 0.40 19.97
C THR A 484 -0.60 1.04 19.24
N THR A 485 -0.77 2.36 19.43
CA THR A 485 -2.02 3.08 19.13
C THR A 485 -1.99 3.83 17.81
N GLY A 486 -0.85 3.87 17.12
CA GLY A 486 -0.80 4.51 15.80
C GLY A 486 0.29 4.02 14.87
N LEU A 487 0.19 4.43 13.61
CA LEU A 487 1.07 4.06 12.52
C LEU A 487 1.56 5.31 11.78
N LEU A 488 2.87 5.45 11.66
CA LEU A 488 3.51 6.57 10.98
C LEU A 488 4.21 6.06 9.71
N TYR A 489 4.14 6.86 8.64
CA TYR A 489 5.03 6.78 7.48
C TYR A 489 5.46 8.18 7.07
N TRP A 490 6.75 8.37 6.82
CA TRP A 490 7.34 9.71 6.75
C TRP A 490 6.90 10.52 5.52
N SER A 491 6.41 9.84 4.48
CA SER A 491 5.85 10.47 3.29
C SER A 491 5.12 9.43 2.43
N SER A 492 4.06 9.87 1.73
CA SER A 492 3.38 9.06 0.70
C SER A 492 3.66 9.53 -0.74
N CYS A 493 4.34 10.67 -0.92
CA CYS A 493 4.64 11.28 -2.22
C CYS A 493 6.05 11.90 -2.29
N TYR A 494 7.08 11.16 -1.89
CA TYR A 494 8.45 11.67 -1.93
C TYR A 494 9.06 11.55 -3.34
N TRP A 495 8.53 12.32 -4.28
CA TRP A 495 8.99 12.33 -5.67
C TRP A 495 9.96 13.48 -5.95
N GLY A 496 10.65 13.42 -7.10
CA GLY A 496 11.50 14.53 -7.53
C GLY A 496 12.68 14.82 -6.60
N SER A 497 13.04 13.90 -5.71
CA SER A 497 14.25 13.96 -4.88
C SER A 497 15.49 14.24 -5.73
N SER A 498 16.56 14.83 -5.20
CA SER A 498 17.79 15.10 -5.97
C SER A 498 18.67 13.83 -6.10
N PRO A 499 19.08 13.41 -7.32
CA PRO A 499 18.73 13.97 -8.63
C PRO A 499 17.28 13.66 -9.03
N PRO A 500 16.53 14.57 -9.69
CA PRO A 500 15.10 14.41 -9.96
C PRO A 500 14.74 13.04 -10.50
N ARG A 501 13.82 12.36 -9.80
CA ARG A 501 13.35 11.02 -10.16
C ARG A 501 11.86 11.00 -10.41
N ASN A 502 11.52 10.28 -11.46
CA ASN A 502 10.17 9.92 -11.79
C ASN A 502 9.87 8.52 -11.21
N PRO A 503 8.92 8.38 -10.29
CA PRO A 503 8.64 7.09 -9.62
C PRO A 503 8.19 6.00 -10.59
N TRP A 504 7.68 6.34 -11.78
CA TRP A 504 7.35 5.37 -12.83
C TRP A 504 8.58 4.67 -13.44
N ASP A 505 9.74 5.33 -13.44
CA ASP A 505 10.97 4.87 -14.09
C ASP A 505 12.07 4.45 -13.11
N ASN A 506 12.10 5.10 -11.96
CA ASN A 506 13.06 4.88 -10.90
C ASN A 506 12.38 5.13 -9.54
N PRO A 507 11.78 4.10 -8.94
CA PRO A 507 11.04 4.24 -7.68
C PRO A 507 11.95 4.34 -6.45
N THR A 508 13.28 4.42 -6.60
CA THR A 508 14.22 4.31 -5.48
C THR A 508 14.38 5.60 -4.67
N HIS A 509 14.63 5.46 -3.37
CA HIS A 509 15.15 6.51 -2.49
C HIS A 509 16.69 6.41 -2.37
N GLY A 510 17.44 7.35 -2.96
CA GLY A 510 18.88 7.15 -3.17
C GLY A 510 19.16 6.01 -4.17
N ASP A 511 20.23 5.27 -4.03
CA ASP A 511 20.54 4.19 -4.99
C ASP A 511 19.87 2.84 -4.65
N HIS A 512 19.06 2.84 -3.58
CA HIS A 512 18.35 1.68 -3.01
C HIS A 512 16.91 2.09 -2.59
N TRP A 513 16.18 1.20 -1.93
CA TRP A 513 14.86 1.38 -1.32
C TRP A 513 13.76 1.66 -2.33
N ASN A 514 13.34 0.62 -3.04
CA ASN A 514 12.33 0.68 -4.10
C ASN A 514 10.96 1.03 -3.49
N GLY A 515 10.39 2.16 -3.87
CA GLY A 515 9.06 2.60 -3.42
C GLY A 515 9.05 3.30 -2.06
N GLU A 516 10.22 3.58 -1.49
CA GLU A 516 10.34 4.21 -0.19
C GLU A 516 9.90 5.69 -0.20
N GLY A 517 9.13 6.08 0.81
CA GLY A 517 8.50 7.40 0.91
C GLY A 517 7.39 7.66 -0.11
N MET A 518 6.90 6.61 -0.80
CA MET A 518 5.83 6.74 -1.78
C MET A 518 4.82 5.58 -1.77
N LEU A 519 3.53 5.93 -1.70
CA LEU A 519 2.40 5.00 -1.89
C LEU A 519 1.53 5.40 -3.09
N PHE A 520 1.81 6.58 -3.65
CA PHE A 520 1.13 7.15 -4.78
C PHE A 520 2.08 7.23 -5.99
N TYR A 521 1.49 7.29 -7.18
CA TYR A 521 2.14 7.67 -8.44
C TYR A 521 1.53 8.97 -8.97
N PRO A 522 2.29 9.81 -9.70
CA PRO A 522 1.75 10.98 -10.37
C PRO A 522 0.89 10.53 -11.57
N GLY A 523 -0.38 10.93 -11.59
CA GLY A 523 -1.34 10.50 -12.59
C GLY A 523 -1.14 11.09 -13.99
N THR A 524 -0.29 12.10 -14.14
CA THR A 524 -0.07 12.81 -15.42
C THR A 524 0.40 11.88 -16.53
N GLU A 525 1.18 10.85 -16.22
CA GLU A 525 1.59 9.83 -17.20
C GLU A 525 0.47 8.88 -17.67
N ALA A 526 -0.71 9.00 -17.08
CA ALA A 526 -1.94 8.34 -17.52
C ALA A 526 -3.06 9.36 -17.86
N GLY A 527 -2.76 10.66 -17.90
CA GLY A 527 -3.74 11.70 -18.23
C GLY A 527 -4.73 11.98 -17.11
N ILE A 528 -4.27 11.78 -15.87
CA ILE A 528 -5.05 12.03 -14.65
C ILE A 528 -4.36 13.16 -13.87
N ASP A 529 -5.07 14.26 -13.67
CA ASP A 529 -4.59 15.41 -12.89
C ASP A 529 -4.71 15.12 -11.39
N GLY A 530 -3.93 14.19 -10.87
CA GLY A 530 -4.06 13.74 -9.49
C GLY A 530 -3.22 12.51 -9.20
N PRO A 531 -3.55 11.77 -8.14
CA PRO A 531 -2.79 10.60 -7.75
C PRO A 531 -3.24 9.34 -8.49
N ILE A 532 -2.35 8.36 -8.55
CA ILE A 532 -2.65 6.96 -8.87
C ILE A 532 -2.23 6.12 -7.66
N ALA A 533 -3.10 5.21 -7.22
CA ALA A 533 -2.83 4.32 -6.09
C ALA A 533 -1.79 3.24 -6.47
N SER A 534 -1.01 2.80 -5.49
CA SER A 534 -0.22 1.56 -5.59
C SER A 534 -1.00 0.36 -5.03
N VAL A 535 -0.63 -0.86 -5.41
CA VAL A 535 -1.12 -2.09 -4.75
C VAL A 535 -0.72 -2.14 -3.27
N ARG A 536 0.37 -1.47 -2.90
CA ARG A 536 0.87 -1.34 -1.52
C ARG A 536 -0.08 -0.52 -0.66
N LEU A 537 -0.58 0.60 -1.20
CA LEU A 537 -1.63 1.40 -0.55
C LEU A 537 -2.92 0.60 -0.34
N LYS A 538 -3.31 -0.22 -1.33
CA LYS A 538 -4.50 -1.09 -1.22
C LYS A 538 -4.35 -2.14 -0.11
N ASN A 539 -3.19 -2.79 -0.03
CA ASN A 539 -2.93 -3.77 1.03
C ASN A 539 -2.82 -3.12 2.42
N LEU A 540 -2.32 -1.88 2.51
CA LEU A 540 -2.34 -1.12 3.75
C LEU A 540 -3.80 -0.82 4.19
N ARG A 541 -4.67 -0.39 3.27
CA ARG A 541 -6.10 -0.20 3.56
C ARG A 541 -6.72 -1.49 4.09
N ASP A 542 -6.49 -2.62 3.44
CA ASP A 542 -7.01 -3.92 3.90
C ASP A 542 -6.56 -4.22 5.35
N GLY A 543 -5.33 -3.84 5.72
CA GLY A 543 -4.83 -3.97 7.10
C GLY A 543 -5.50 -3.01 8.09
N MET A 544 -5.75 -1.77 7.67
CA MET A 544 -6.49 -0.78 8.47
C MET A 544 -7.93 -1.24 8.70
N GLU A 545 -8.56 -1.85 7.70
CA GLU A 545 -9.89 -2.47 7.81
C GLU A 545 -9.88 -3.68 8.75
N ASP A 546 -8.88 -4.56 8.65
CA ASP A 546 -8.69 -5.66 9.61
C ASP A 546 -8.62 -5.15 11.06
N TYR A 547 -7.98 -4.01 11.31
CA TYR A 547 -7.90 -3.40 12.64
C TYR A 547 -9.28 -3.00 13.19
N GLU A 548 -10.20 -2.55 12.33
CA GLU A 548 -11.56 -2.21 12.73
C GLU A 548 -12.33 -3.44 13.23
N TYR A 549 -12.01 -4.63 12.72
CA TYR A 549 -12.60 -5.87 13.23
C TYR A 549 -12.14 -6.13 14.66
N PHE A 550 -10.87 -5.85 14.97
CA PHE A 550 -10.36 -5.99 16.33
C PHE A 550 -11.07 -5.03 17.27
N VAL A 551 -11.23 -3.76 16.88
CA VAL A 551 -11.91 -2.77 17.71
C VAL A 551 -13.39 -3.14 17.94
N LEU A 552 -14.10 -3.56 16.88
CA LEU A 552 -15.48 -4.02 17.00
C LEU A 552 -15.61 -5.25 17.91
N LEU A 553 -14.76 -6.26 17.73
CA LEU A 553 -14.81 -7.47 18.55
C LEU A 553 -14.41 -7.18 20.00
N LYS A 554 -13.42 -6.32 20.23
CA LYS A 554 -13.02 -5.88 21.57
C LYS A 554 -14.17 -5.19 22.29
N ASN A 555 -14.89 -4.28 21.62
CA ASN A 555 -16.06 -3.59 22.18
C ASN A 555 -17.22 -4.55 22.51
N ARG A 556 -17.24 -5.74 21.91
CA ARG A 556 -18.22 -6.81 22.20
C ARG A 556 -17.72 -7.83 23.23
N GLY A 557 -16.56 -7.59 23.85
CA GLY A 557 -15.97 -8.46 24.88
C GLY A 557 -15.14 -9.63 24.35
N GLY A 558 -14.76 -9.62 23.06
CA GLY A 558 -13.96 -10.69 22.43
C GLY A 558 -12.45 -10.49 22.48
N GLU A 559 -11.93 -9.63 23.37
CA GLU A 559 -10.51 -9.25 23.41
C GLU A 559 -9.55 -10.45 23.49
N GLY A 560 -9.84 -11.45 24.34
CA GLY A 560 -8.99 -12.63 24.49
C GLY A 560 -8.85 -13.48 23.21
N MET A 561 -9.89 -13.54 22.37
CA MET A 561 -9.82 -14.23 21.08
C MET A 561 -8.93 -13.47 20.10
N ILE A 562 -9.02 -12.13 20.10
CA ILE A 562 -8.17 -11.30 19.24
C ILE A 562 -6.72 -11.46 19.65
N GLU A 563 -6.40 -11.41 20.94
CA GLU A 563 -5.03 -11.61 21.44
C GLU A 563 -4.43 -12.94 20.99
N GLU A 564 -5.20 -14.04 21.08
CA GLU A 564 -4.77 -15.36 20.61
C GLU A 564 -4.49 -15.36 19.10
N ILE A 565 -5.45 -14.89 18.30
CA ILE A 565 -5.36 -14.90 16.84
C ILE A 565 -4.24 -13.98 16.34
N VAL A 566 -4.12 -12.77 16.90
CA VAL A 566 -3.08 -11.80 16.53
C VAL A 566 -1.69 -12.29 16.95
N LYS A 567 -1.55 -12.94 18.11
CA LYS A 567 -0.27 -13.52 18.54
C LYS A 567 0.16 -14.70 17.68
N ASP A 568 -0.79 -15.46 17.13
CA ASP A 568 -0.49 -16.51 16.15
C ASP A 568 -0.11 -15.94 14.77
N ALA A 569 -0.75 -14.85 14.33
CA ALA A 569 -0.41 -14.16 13.08
C ALA A 569 0.92 -13.39 13.16
N VAL A 570 1.21 -12.77 14.31
CA VAL A 570 2.39 -11.97 14.60
C VAL A 570 3.02 -12.43 15.92
N PRO A 571 3.73 -13.58 15.93
CA PRO A 571 4.43 -14.07 17.12
C PRO A 571 5.38 -13.02 17.71
N THR A 572 6.17 -12.39 16.84
CA THR A 572 7.16 -11.36 17.14
C THR A 572 7.10 -10.25 16.09
N TRP A 573 7.82 -9.16 16.29
CA TRP A 573 7.88 -8.05 15.34
C TRP A 573 8.60 -8.41 14.03
N GLY A 574 9.42 -9.46 14.01
CA GLY A 574 10.15 -9.90 12.82
C GLY A 574 9.79 -11.33 12.35
N ASN A 575 8.87 -12.01 13.01
CA ASN A 575 8.27 -13.26 12.56
C ASN A 575 6.76 -13.09 12.55
N TRP A 576 6.18 -13.14 11.35
CA TRP A 576 4.79 -12.85 11.09
C TRP A 576 4.32 -13.65 9.87
N ASP A 577 3.01 -13.88 9.78
CA ASP A 577 2.46 -14.74 8.76
C ASP A 577 2.46 -14.09 7.36
N GLN A 578 3.21 -14.69 6.45
CA GLN A 578 3.32 -14.27 5.05
C GLN A 578 2.41 -15.07 4.11
N ASP A 579 1.46 -15.85 4.66
CA ASP A 579 0.49 -16.62 3.90
C ASP A 579 -0.88 -15.94 3.93
N THR A 580 -1.38 -15.67 2.73
CA THR A 580 -2.62 -14.92 2.55
C THR A 580 -3.83 -15.71 3.00
N ASP A 581 -3.89 -17.00 2.69
CA ASP A 581 -5.05 -17.84 3.02
C ASP A 581 -5.19 -17.96 4.54
N ARG A 582 -4.07 -18.15 5.25
CA ARG A 582 -4.06 -18.19 6.72
C ARG A 582 -4.50 -16.87 7.33
N LEU A 583 -4.04 -15.73 6.81
CA LEU A 583 -4.47 -14.42 7.32
C LEU A 583 -5.98 -14.19 7.10
N LEU A 584 -6.50 -14.53 5.93
CA LEU A 584 -7.93 -14.42 5.62
C LEU A 584 -8.79 -15.39 6.44
N GLU A 585 -8.30 -16.60 6.75
CA GLU A 585 -8.97 -17.53 7.66
C GLU A 585 -9.08 -16.94 9.07
N ARG A 586 -8.01 -16.33 9.59
CA ARG A 586 -8.01 -15.66 10.90
C ARG A 586 -8.98 -14.49 10.93
N ARG A 587 -8.98 -13.64 9.90
CA ARG A 587 -9.97 -12.55 9.76
C ARG A 587 -11.40 -13.07 9.76
N ARG A 588 -11.68 -14.17 9.05
CA ARG A 588 -13.00 -14.81 9.05
C ARG A 588 -13.39 -15.36 10.43
N LYS A 589 -12.46 -15.90 11.21
CA LYS A 589 -12.72 -16.33 12.60
C LYS A 589 -13.18 -15.15 13.45
N ILE A 590 -12.52 -14.00 13.32
CA ILE A 590 -12.90 -12.75 14.01
C ILE A 590 -14.28 -12.28 13.54
N ALA A 591 -14.54 -12.24 12.23
CA ALA A 591 -15.83 -11.86 11.67
C ALA A 591 -16.98 -12.72 12.19
N ASN A 592 -16.79 -14.04 12.22
CA ASN A 592 -17.78 -14.98 12.74
C ASN A 592 -18.09 -14.74 14.22
N GLU A 593 -17.08 -14.38 15.01
CA GLU A 593 -17.27 -14.06 16.42
C GLU A 593 -18.01 -12.72 16.62
N ILE A 594 -17.71 -11.71 15.81
CA ILE A 594 -18.47 -10.45 15.76
C ILE A 594 -19.95 -10.73 15.49
N LEU A 595 -20.24 -11.57 14.49
CA LEU A 595 -21.61 -11.98 14.16
C LEU A 595 -22.28 -12.78 15.30
N ARG A 596 -21.54 -13.68 15.95
CA ARG A 596 -22.05 -14.50 17.06
C ARG A 596 -22.44 -13.66 18.28
N LEU A 597 -21.63 -12.66 18.62
CA LEU A 597 -21.86 -11.78 19.76
C LEU A 597 -22.98 -10.77 19.50
N GLY A 598 -23.30 -10.48 18.24
CA GLY A 598 -24.34 -9.52 17.86
C GLY A 598 -23.96 -8.08 18.17
N ASN A 599 -24.89 -7.16 17.93
CA ASN A 599 -24.72 -5.74 18.23
C ASN A 599 -24.93 -5.41 19.70
#